data_AF-A0A4P8GQ20-F1
#
_entry.id   AF-A0A4P8GQ20-F1
#
_cell.length_a   1.000
_cell.length_b   1.000
_cell.length_c   1.000
_cell.angle_alpha   90.00
_cell.angle_beta   90.00
_cell.angle_gamma   90.00
#
_symmetry.space_group_name_H-M   'P 1'
#
loop_
_entity.id
_entity.type
_entity.pdbx_description
1 polymer ?
#
loop_
_entity_poly.entity_id
_entity_poly.type
_entity_poly.pdbx_seq_one_letter_code
_entity_poly.pdbx_strand_id
1 'polypeptide(L)'
;MSGRHSGRSKGGLSIAALPKTLRLVAKLAPRQLNDEIALAKIEVKRKGIQVGVAAAFFAVALLFVAFLVIGLIVAAIMGLATIMPAWLAALLVCAVFLVISVIGALVGLRKFKKAMPLVPEDTIRGLKHDLGIAKQGSEFDPAVLDPSSEQAKAAKEAKAAQEKAEKEAKKAAKPDLGPAPTEAELRRRLDQRRRHLTGVRDELGEELDVKTQAQVLLDATQKQLKTGKERAGQQFESLTRSASNFLNRANEGQSGVRWKPLAALAASAAVLVVLLRRLLKG
;
A
#
# COMPACT_ATOMS: atom_id res chain seq x y z
N MET A 1 54.21 -26.01 -25.55
CA MET A 1 52.99 -25.82 -26.36
C MET A 1 51.77 -25.97 -25.47
N SER A 2 50.91 -24.94 -25.51
CA SER A 2 49.53 -24.84 -24.99
C SER A 2 48.73 -26.15 -25.17
N GLY A 3 47.88 -26.65 -24.27
CA GLY A 3 46.96 -25.96 -23.37
C GLY A 3 45.53 -25.97 -23.92
N ARG A 4 44.77 -27.08 -23.78
CA ARG A 4 43.29 -27.07 -23.85
C ARG A 4 42.63 -28.39 -23.40
N HIS A 5 42.08 -28.41 -22.19
CA HIS A 5 40.94 -29.26 -21.85
C HIS A 5 39.77 -28.34 -21.49
N SER A 6 38.79 -28.27 -22.39
CA SER A 6 37.52 -27.60 -22.16
C SER A 6 36.58 -28.52 -21.37
N GLY A 7 36.56 -28.37 -20.05
CA GLY A 7 35.52 -28.92 -19.19
C GLY A 7 34.31 -27.98 -19.17
N ARG A 8 33.35 -28.22 -20.06
CA ARG A 8 32.02 -27.57 -20.05
C ARG A 8 31.24 -28.08 -18.83
N SER A 9 31.26 -27.35 -17.71
CA SER A 9 30.38 -27.63 -16.58
C SER A 9 28.96 -27.16 -16.90
N LYS A 10 28.05 -28.12 -17.02
CA LYS A 10 26.61 -27.91 -17.06
C LYS A 10 26.19 -27.37 -15.69
N GLY A 11 25.76 -26.12 -15.61
CA GLY A 11 25.11 -25.54 -14.45
C GLY A 11 23.70 -26.12 -14.29
N GLY A 12 23.59 -27.26 -13.60
CA GLY A 12 22.30 -27.78 -13.16
C GLY A 12 21.74 -26.85 -12.09
N LEU A 13 20.53 -26.33 -12.30
CA LEU A 13 19.72 -25.77 -11.22
C LEU A 13 19.50 -26.88 -10.18
N SER A 14 20.20 -26.80 -9.06
CA SER A 14 20.05 -27.78 -8.00
C SER A 14 18.69 -27.60 -7.32
N ILE A 15 17.85 -28.62 -7.38
CA ILE A 15 16.54 -28.71 -6.69
C ILE A 15 16.68 -28.45 -5.18
N ALA A 16 17.87 -28.66 -4.61
CA ALA A 16 18.24 -28.33 -3.23
C ALA A 16 18.39 -26.82 -2.93
N ALA A 17 18.47 -25.95 -3.95
CA ALA A 17 18.57 -24.49 -3.77
C ALA A 17 17.19 -23.78 -3.79
N LEU A 18 16.14 -24.44 -4.30
CA LEU A 18 14.77 -23.93 -4.37
C LEU A 18 14.20 -23.40 -3.03
N PRO A 19 14.36 -24.10 -1.87
CA PRO A 19 13.84 -23.57 -0.61
C PRO A 19 14.62 -22.35 -0.09
N LYS A 20 15.89 -22.19 -0.48
CA LYS A 20 16.72 -21.02 -0.11
C LYS A 20 16.39 -19.82 -0.98
N THR A 21 16.16 -20.00 -2.28
CA THR A 21 15.76 -18.93 -3.20
C THR A 21 14.33 -18.44 -2.91
N LEU A 22 13.39 -19.34 -2.60
CA LEU A 22 12.04 -18.97 -2.15
C LEU A 22 12.06 -18.13 -0.86
N ARG A 23 12.89 -18.49 0.12
CA ARG A 23 13.06 -17.70 1.35
C ARG A 23 13.67 -16.33 1.10
N LEU A 24 14.59 -16.21 0.15
CA LEU A 24 15.17 -14.91 -0.23
C LEU A 24 14.11 -14.05 -0.94
N VAL A 25 13.41 -14.60 -1.92
CA VAL A 25 12.31 -13.89 -2.61
C VAL A 25 11.23 -13.45 -1.61
N ALA A 26 10.78 -14.32 -0.70
CA ALA A 26 9.79 -13.97 0.33
C ALA A 26 10.28 -12.88 1.31
N LYS A 27 11.59 -12.78 1.55
CA LYS A 27 12.20 -11.77 2.44
C LYS A 27 12.51 -10.45 1.73
N LEU A 28 12.71 -10.47 0.41
CA LEU A 28 13.10 -9.32 -0.42
C LEU A 28 11.91 -8.67 -1.15
N ALA A 29 10.90 -9.45 -1.55
CA ALA A 29 9.70 -8.96 -2.24
C ALA A 29 8.95 -7.83 -1.51
N PRO A 30 8.75 -7.86 -0.18
CA PRO A 30 8.04 -6.78 0.51
C PRO A 30 8.81 -5.46 0.47
N ARG A 31 10.14 -5.52 0.50
CA ARG A 31 11.00 -4.33 0.44
C ARG A 31 10.98 -3.70 -0.95
N GLN A 32 11.14 -4.51 -2.00
CA GLN A 32 11.06 -4.01 -3.39
C GLN A 32 9.69 -3.41 -3.70
N LEU A 33 8.60 -4.04 -3.27
CA LEU A 33 7.26 -3.47 -3.43
C LEU A 33 7.11 -2.14 -2.68
N ASN A 34 7.63 -2.04 -1.46
CA ASN A 34 7.61 -0.78 -0.70
C ASN A 34 8.42 0.33 -1.38
N ASP A 35 9.57 -0.01 -1.97
CA ASP A 35 10.43 0.95 -2.68
C ASP A 35 9.78 1.43 -3.99
N GLU A 36 9.18 0.52 -4.77
CA GLU A 36 8.40 0.86 -5.98
C GLU A 36 7.18 1.73 -5.65
N ILE A 37 6.46 1.41 -4.55
CA ILE A 37 5.35 2.24 -4.05
C ILE A 37 5.87 3.61 -3.60
N ALA A 38 7.02 3.68 -2.94
CA ALA A 38 7.62 4.95 -2.51
C ALA A 38 8.02 5.81 -3.72
N LEU A 39 8.60 5.20 -4.75
CA LEU A 39 8.97 5.87 -5.99
C LEU A 39 7.73 6.36 -6.75
N ALA A 40 6.70 5.51 -6.88
CA ALA A 40 5.41 5.88 -7.47
C ALA A 40 4.75 7.04 -6.71
N LYS A 41 4.80 7.04 -5.37
CA LYS A 41 4.28 8.17 -4.55
C LYS A 41 5.02 9.47 -4.85
N ILE A 42 6.35 9.44 -4.98
CA ILE A 42 7.15 10.63 -5.31
C ILE A 42 6.79 11.14 -6.70
N GLU A 43 6.68 10.25 -7.69
CA GLU A 43 6.34 10.62 -9.06
C GLU A 43 4.92 11.19 -9.16
N VAL A 44 3.94 10.54 -8.53
CA VAL A 44 2.55 11.03 -8.45
C VAL A 44 2.48 12.37 -7.74
N LYS A 45 3.24 12.57 -6.65
CA LYS A 45 3.30 13.86 -5.96
C LYS A 45 3.90 14.95 -6.86
N ARG A 46 5.01 14.65 -7.55
CA ARG A 46 5.66 15.61 -8.47
C ARG A 46 4.75 15.99 -9.65
N LYS A 47 4.15 14.99 -10.31
CA LYS A 47 3.17 15.22 -11.39
C LYS A 47 1.93 15.93 -10.87
N GLY A 48 1.44 15.55 -9.69
CA GLY A 48 0.29 16.16 -9.03
C GLY A 48 0.52 17.64 -8.71
N ILE A 49 1.72 18.03 -8.24
CA ILE A 49 2.07 19.44 -8.02
C ILE A 49 2.10 20.20 -9.34
N GLN A 50 2.71 19.66 -10.39
CA GLN A 50 2.78 20.34 -11.70
C GLN A 50 1.38 20.54 -12.31
N VAL A 51 0.56 19.49 -12.30
CA VAL A 51 -0.85 19.57 -12.73
C VAL A 51 -1.63 20.53 -11.85
N GLY A 52 -1.40 20.53 -10.53
CA GLY A 52 -2.05 21.43 -9.59
C GLY A 52 -1.73 22.91 -9.83
N VAL A 53 -0.46 23.24 -10.09
CA VAL A 53 -0.03 24.61 -10.44
C VAL A 53 -0.65 25.04 -11.76
N ALA A 54 -0.62 24.17 -12.79
CA ALA A 54 -1.28 24.46 -14.07
C ALA A 54 -2.79 24.67 -13.90
N ALA A 55 -3.46 23.83 -13.11
CA ALA A 55 -4.88 23.97 -12.80
C ALA A 55 -5.19 25.28 -12.06
N ALA A 56 -4.31 25.72 -11.14
CA ALA A 56 -4.46 26.99 -10.44
C ALA A 56 -4.38 28.19 -11.41
N PHE A 57 -3.40 28.21 -12.31
CA PHE A 57 -3.32 29.26 -13.34
C PHE A 57 -4.52 29.23 -14.29
N PHE A 58 -4.98 28.04 -14.69
CA PHE A 58 -6.21 27.90 -15.49
C PHE A 58 -7.44 28.42 -14.75
N ALA A 59 -7.56 28.17 -13.43
CA ALA A 59 -8.67 28.70 -12.64
C ALA A 59 -8.67 30.23 -12.60
N VAL A 60 -7.49 30.86 -12.41
CA VAL A 60 -7.35 32.32 -12.47
C VAL A 60 -7.68 32.84 -13.86
N ALA A 61 -7.15 32.23 -14.92
CA ALA A 61 -7.44 32.63 -16.30
C ALA A 61 -8.95 32.55 -16.62
N LEU A 62 -9.62 31.46 -16.22
CA LEU A 62 -11.07 31.31 -16.39
C LEU A 62 -11.87 32.37 -15.63
N LEU A 63 -11.41 32.79 -14.45
CA LEU A 63 -12.04 33.88 -13.71
C LEU A 63 -11.95 35.21 -14.47
N PHE A 64 -10.79 35.55 -15.04
CA PHE A 64 -10.64 36.75 -15.85
C PHE A 64 -11.46 36.69 -17.15
N VAL A 65 -11.51 35.51 -17.80
CA VAL A 65 -12.39 35.30 -18.97
C VAL A 65 -13.85 35.48 -18.58
N ALA A 66 -14.28 35.01 -17.40
CA ALA A 66 -15.64 35.22 -16.92
C ALA A 66 -15.96 36.72 -16.75
N PHE A 67 -15.06 37.51 -16.15
CA PHE A 67 -15.24 38.96 -16.05
C PHE A 67 -15.25 39.66 -17.42
N LEU A 68 -14.39 39.24 -18.35
CA LEU A 68 -14.38 39.74 -19.72
C LEU A 68 -15.73 39.48 -20.41
N VAL A 69 -16.28 38.28 -20.28
CA VAL A 69 -17.59 37.93 -20.87
C VAL A 69 -18.70 38.79 -20.29
N ILE A 70 -18.71 39.04 -18.97
CA ILE A 70 -19.68 39.95 -18.35
C ILE A 70 -19.55 41.37 -18.94
N GLY A 71 -18.32 41.88 -19.06
CA GLY A 71 -18.07 43.19 -19.67
C GLY A 71 -18.54 43.26 -21.13
N LEU A 72 -18.30 42.22 -21.93
CA LEU A 72 -18.77 42.13 -23.31
C LEU A 72 -20.30 42.06 -23.42
N ILE A 73 -20.96 41.35 -22.50
CA ILE A 73 -22.43 41.31 -22.44
C ILE A 73 -22.97 42.71 -22.16
N VAL A 74 -22.43 43.41 -21.16
CA VAL A 74 -22.85 44.79 -20.85
C VAL A 74 -22.60 45.72 -22.04
N ALA A 75 -21.43 45.65 -22.66
CA ALA A 75 -21.09 46.45 -23.83
C ALA A 75 -22.04 46.16 -25.01
N ALA A 76 -22.38 44.90 -25.26
CA ALA A 76 -23.34 44.51 -26.30
C ALA A 76 -24.74 45.05 -26.01
N ILE A 77 -25.22 44.96 -24.77
CA ILE A 77 -26.52 45.50 -24.36
C ILE A 77 -26.54 47.02 -24.53
N MET A 78 -25.53 47.72 -24.04
CA MET A 78 -25.43 49.18 -24.14
C MET A 78 -25.32 49.65 -25.59
N GLY A 79 -24.54 48.94 -26.42
CA GLY A 79 -24.41 49.22 -27.85
C GLY A 79 -25.75 49.05 -28.57
N LEU A 80 -26.48 47.97 -28.31
CA LEU A 80 -27.77 47.71 -28.92
C LEU A 80 -28.88 48.64 -28.39
N ALA A 81 -28.76 49.07 -27.13
CA ALA A 81 -29.66 50.03 -26.49
C ALA A 81 -29.62 51.43 -27.15
N THR A 82 -28.64 51.71 -28.01
CA THR A 82 -28.61 52.97 -28.79
C THR A 82 -29.67 53.04 -29.89
N ILE A 83 -30.18 51.88 -30.34
CA ILE A 83 -31.16 51.78 -31.44
C ILE A 83 -32.50 51.14 -31.02
N MET A 84 -32.61 50.63 -29.79
CA MET A 84 -33.84 50.05 -29.23
C MET A 84 -33.88 50.18 -27.70
N PRO A 85 -35.04 49.99 -27.03
CA PRO A 85 -35.11 50.04 -25.57
C PRO A 85 -34.18 49.03 -24.88
N ALA A 86 -33.53 49.45 -23.79
CA ALA A 86 -32.52 48.65 -23.10
C ALA A 86 -33.02 47.27 -22.62
N TRP A 87 -34.30 47.17 -22.21
CA TRP A 87 -34.90 45.90 -21.79
C TRP A 87 -34.99 44.89 -22.95
N LEU A 88 -35.28 45.36 -24.16
CA LEU A 88 -35.37 44.52 -25.36
C LEU A 88 -33.98 44.09 -25.82
N ALA A 89 -33.00 45.00 -25.76
CA ALA A 89 -31.61 44.70 -26.05
C ALA A 89 -31.06 43.59 -25.13
N ALA A 90 -31.34 43.68 -23.83
CA ALA A 90 -30.94 42.66 -22.86
C ALA A 90 -31.56 41.28 -23.17
N LEU A 91 -32.85 41.23 -23.50
CA LEU A 91 -33.51 39.98 -23.88
C LEU A 91 -32.91 39.36 -25.15
N LEU A 92 -32.58 40.17 -26.15
CA LEU A 92 -32.03 39.70 -27.41
C LEU A 92 -30.61 39.12 -27.21
N VAL A 93 -29.76 39.81 -26.44
CA VAL A 93 -28.43 39.29 -26.08
C VAL A 93 -28.55 37.98 -25.30
N CYS A 94 -29.44 37.91 -24.31
CA CYS A 94 -29.71 36.68 -23.57
C CYS A 94 -30.17 35.54 -24.49
N ALA A 95 -31.03 35.81 -25.47
CA ALA A 95 -31.50 34.80 -26.43
C ALA A 95 -30.34 34.24 -27.27
N VAL A 96 -29.43 35.09 -27.75
CA VAL A 96 -28.23 34.65 -28.48
C VAL A 96 -27.34 33.77 -27.61
N PHE A 97 -27.06 34.18 -26.37
CA PHE A 97 -26.27 33.38 -25.43
C PHE A 97 -26.94 32.05 -25.07
N LEU A 98 -28.27 32.00 -24.98
CA LEU A 98 -29.02 30.77 -24.72
C LEU A 98 -28.87 29.78 -25.88
N VAL A 99 -28.94 30.25 -27.13
CA VAL A 99 -28.70 29.41 -28.32
C VAL A 99 -27.28 28.85 -28.31
N ILE A 100 -26.27 29.69 -28.09
CA ILE A 100 -24.87 29.26 -28.00
C ILE A 100 -24.68 28.24 -26.87
N SER A 101 -25.30 28.47 -25.71
CA SER A 101 -25.22 27.59 -24.55
C SER A 101 -25.85 26.22 -24.83
N VAL A 102 -27.01 26.18 -25.49
CA VAL A 102 -27.66 24.92 -25.88
C VAL A 102 -26.80 24.13 -26.85
N ILE A 103 -26.24 24.78 -27.88
CA ILE A 103 -25.35 24.13 -28.84
C ILE A 103 -24.11 23.58 -28.13
N GLY A 104 -23.48 24.40 -27.28
CA GLY A 104 -22.31 24.01 -26.49
C GLY A 104 -22.62 22.83 -25.56
N ALA A 105 -23.76 22.85 -24.87
CA ALA A 105 -24.21 21.78 -24.00
C ALA A 105 -24.46 20.47 -24.78
N LEU A 106 -25.08 20.54 -25.96
CA LEU A 106 -25.31 19.36 -26.80
C LEU A 106 -24.00 18.76 -27.31
N VAL A 107 -23.06 19.59 -27.76
CA VAL A 107 -21.73 19.12 -28.21
C VAL A 107 -20.95 18.55 -27.03
N GLY A 108 -20.93 19.23 -25.90
CA GLY A 108 -20.29 18.80 -24.66
C GLY A 108 -20.85 17.47 -24.19
N LEU A 109 -22.17 17.31 -24.15
CA LEU A 109 -22.83 16.07 -23.76
C LEU A 109 -22.49 14.92 -24.71
N ARG A 110 -22.43 15.18 -26.02
CA ARG A 110 -22.03 14.17 -27.02
C ARG A 110 -20.58 13.73 -26.84
N LYS A 111 -19.67 14.66 -26.58
CA LYS A 111 -18.25 14.36 -26.34
C LYS A 111 -18.04 13.65 -25.01
N PHE A 112 -18.73 14.09 -23.96
CA PHE A 112 -18.71 13.48 -22.64
C PHE A 112 -19.22 12.03 -22.67
N LYS A 113 -20.34 11.77 -23.36
CA LYS A 113 -20.86 10.41 -23.55
C LYS A 113 -19.89 9.49 -24.30
N LYS A 114 -19.11 10.02 -25.25
CA LYS A 114 -18.08 9.26 -25.96
C LYS A 114 -16.82 9.02 -25.13
N ALA A 115 -16.55 9.89 -24.15
CA ALA A 115 -15.41 9.76 -23.24
C ALA A 115 -15.71 8.88 -22.01
N MET A 116 -16.96 8.43 -21.85
CA MET A 116 -17.32 7.39 -20.88
C MET A 116 -17.33 6.01 -21.56
N PRO A 117 -16.86 4.96 -20.87
CA PRO A 117 -16.62 4.89 -19.42
C PRO A 117 -15.22 5.40 -19.00
N LEU A 118 -15.19 6.33 -18.04
CA LEU A 118 -13.95 6.84 -17.39
C LEU A 118 -13.20 5.74 -16.61
N VAL A 119 -13.90 4.64 -16.33
CA VAL A 119 -13.37 3.45 -15.71
C VAL A 119 -13.12 2.41 -16.81
N PRO A 120 -11.88 1.94 -17.00
CA PRO A 120 -11.60 0.91 -18.00
C PRO A 120 -12.30 -0.39 -17.59
N GLU A 121 -13.43 -0.66 -18.24
CA GLU A 121 -14.30 -1.80 -17.92
C GLU A 121 -13.55 -3.13 -18.03
N ASP A 122 -12.66 -3.25 -19.01
CA ASP A 122 -11.85 -4.45 -19.23
C ASP A 122 -10.83 -4.66 -18.10
N THR A 123 -10.21 -3.60 -17.57
CA THR A 123 -9.30 -3.70 -16.43
C THR A 123 -10.03 -4.11 -15.16
N ILE A 124 -11.22 -3.55 -14.93
CA ILE A 124 -12.06 -3.96 -13.79
C ILE A 124 -12.55 -5.39 -13.96
N ARG A 125 -12.91 -5.80 -15.18
CA ARG A 125 -13.33 -7.18 -15.48
C ARG A 125 -12.18 -8.17 -15.22
N GLY A 126 -10.97 -7.85 -15.67
CA GLY A 126 -9.76 -8.64 -15.39
C GLY A 126 -9.50 -8.78 -13.90
N LEU A 127 -9.53 -7.68 -13.14
CA LEU A 127 -9.35 -7.73 -11.67
C LEU A 127 -10.42 -8.59 -10.97
N LYS A 128 -11.68 -8.49 -11.40
CA LYS A 128 -12.77 -9.31 -10.86
C LYS A 128 -12.62 -10.79 -11.22
N HIS A 129 -12.15 -11.08 -12.43
CA HIS A 129 -11.84 -12.43 -12.87
C HIS A 129 -10.73 -13.04 -12.01
N ASP A 130 -9.63 -12.32 -11.81
CA ASP A 130 -8.49 -12.79 -11.03
C ASP A 130 -8.85 -12.98 -9.55
N LEU A 131 -9.66 -12.09 -8.97
CA LEU A 131 -10.22 -12.24 -7.62
C LEU A 131 -11.20 -13.43 -7.52
N GLY A 132 -12.00 -13.66 -8.57
CA GLY A 132 -12.92 -14.79 -8.67
C GLY A 132 -12.18 -16.12 -8.64
N ILE A 133 -11.16 -16.26 -9.49
CA ILE A 133 -10.28 -17.43 -9.52
C ILE A 133 -9.53 -17.60 -8.20
N ALA A 134 -9.02 -16.51 -7.60
CA ALA A 134 -8.33 -16.59 -6.31
C ALA A 134 -9.25 -17.06 -5.16
N LYS A 135 -10.55 -16.78 -5.24
CA LYS A 135 -11.52 -17.11 -4.20
C LYS A 135 -12.21 -18.47 -4.40
N GLN A 136 -12.53 -18.80 -5.65
CA GLN A 136 -13.38 -19.95 -6.01
C GLN A 136 -12.63 -21.01 -6.83
N GLY A 137 -11.39 -20.75 -7.24
CA GLY A 137 -10.58 -21.71 -7.99
C GLY A 137 -11.21 -22.08 -9.33
N SER A 138 -11.19 -23.37 -9.67
CA SER A 138 -11.74 -23.90 -10.91
C SER A 138 -13.26 -23.86 -11.00
N GLU A 139 -13.96 -23.58 -9.90
CA GLU A 139 -15.42 -23.46 -9.87
C GLU A 139 -15.90 -22.05 -10.27
N PHE A 140 -14.98 -21.10 -10.42
CA PHE A 140 -15.32 -19.75 -10.87
C PHE A 140 -15.75 -19.77 -12.34
N ASP A 141 -17.00 -19.40 -12.59
CA ASP A 141 -17.50 -19.21 -13.95
C ASP A 141 -17.29 -17.75 -14.41
N PRO A 142 -16.41 -17.51 -15.41
CA PRO A 142 -16.16 -16.17 -15.94
C PRO A 142 -17.38 -15.57 -16.66
N ALA A 143 -18.37 -16.37 -17.07
CA ALA A 143 -19.58 -15.90 -17.75
C ALA A 143 -20.46 -14.99 -16.86
N VAL A 144 -20.30 -15.08 -15.53
CA VAL A 144 -21.00 -14.22 -14.56
C VAL A 144 -20.52 -12.76 -14.63
N LEU A 145 -19.33 -12.50 -15.18
CA LEU A 145 -18.78 -11.15 -15.33
C LEU A 145 -19.22 -10.45 -16.62
N ASP A 146 -19.79 -11.17 -17.58
CA ASP A 146 -20.26 -10.59 -18.84
C ASP A 146 -21.64 -9.96 -18.65
N PRO A 147 -21.80 -8.63 -18.81
CA PRO A 147 -23.08 -7.95 -18.59
C PRO A 147 -24.20 -8.40 -19.55
N SER A 148 -23.87 -9.13 -20.62
CA SER A 148 -24.83 -9.63 -21.61
C SER A 148 -25.33 -11.05 -21.32
N SER A 149 -24.68 -11.81 -20.41
CA SER A 149 -25.05 -13.18 -20.08
C SER A 149 -26.36 -13.25 -19.30
N GLU A 150 -27.10 -14.35 -19.46
CA GLU A 150 -28.36 -14.58 -18.75
C GLU A 150 -28.15 -14.60 -17.22
N GLN A 151 -26.99 -15.08 -16.79
CA GLN A 151 -26.56 -15.14 -15.39
C GLN A 151 -26.33 -13.74 -14.81
N ALA A 152 -25.75 -12.80 -15.59
CA ALA A 152 -25.58 -11.41 -15.15
C ALA A 152 -26.90 -10.63 -15.11
N LYS A 153 -27.83 -10.93 -16.04
CA LYS A 153 -29.20 -10.38 -16.01
C LYS A 153 -29.97 -10.90 -14.80
N ALA A 154 -29.95 -12.21 -14.56
CA ALA A 154 -30.55 -12.83 -13.39
C ALA A 154 -29.94 -12.31 -12.08
N ALA A 155 -28.61 -12.11 -12.00
CA ALA A 155 -27.95 -11.55 -10.83
C ALA A 155 -28.28 -10.06 -10.60
N LYS A 156 -28.43 -9.26 -11.68
CA LYS A 156 -28.90 -7.86 -11.59
C LYS A 156 -30.35 -7.78 -11.14
N GLU A 157 -31.21 -8.62 -11.69
CA GLU A 157 -32.63 -8.68 -11.31
C GLU A 157 -32.81 -9.19 -9.87
N ALA A 158 -32.05 -10.20 -9.46
CA ALA A 158 -32.02 -10.66 -8.07
C ALA A 158 -31.53 -9.57 -7.11
N LYS A 159 -30.45 -8.85 -7.44
CA LYS A 159 -29.99 -7.70 -6.63
C LYS A 159 -31.00 -6.55 -6.61
N ALA A 160 -31.65 -6.26 -7.73
CA ALA A 160 -32.68 -5.22 -7.80
C ALA A 160 -33.94 -5.61 -7.01
N ALA A 161 -34.32 -6.88 -7.03
CA ALA A 161 -35.42 -7.43 -6.22
C ALA A 161 -35.05 -7.41 -4.73
N GLN A 162 -33.82 -7.78 -4.37
CA GLN A 162 -33.32 -7.76 -3.00
C GLN A 162 -33.21 -6.33 -2.46
N GLU A 163 -32.71 -5.37 -3.24
CA GLU A 163 -32.71 -3.95 -2.87
C GLU A 163 -34.12 -3.38 -2.73
N LYS A 164 -35.06 -3.75 -3.61
CA LYS A 164 -36.46 -3.34 -3.50
C LYS A 164 -37.10 -3.93 -2.26
N ALA A 165 -36.92 -5.22 -2.01
CA ALA A 165 -37.40 -5.90 -0.81
C ALA A 165 -36.77 -5.32 0.46
N GLU A 166 -35.49 -4.96 0.45
CA GLU A 166 -34.81 -4.31 1.57
C GLU A 166 -35.30 -2.87 1.77
N LYS A 167 -35.54 -2.10 0.69
CA LYS A 167 -36.11 -0.75 0.75
C LYS A 167 -37.56 -0.77 1.22
N GLU A 168 -38.35 -1.76 0.80
CA GLU A 168 -39.73 -1.97 1.25
C GLU A 168 -39.77 -2.49 2.68
N ALA A 169 -38.90 -3.41 3.07
CA ALA A 169 -38.73 -3.86 4.45
C ALA A 169 -38.27 -2.71 5.36
N LYS A 170 -37.35 -1.84 4.91
CA LYS A 170 -36.94 -0.63 5.65
C LYS A 170 -38.01 0.45 5.70
N LYS A 171 -38.90 0.53 4.69
CA LYS A 171 -40.06 1.43 4.70
C LYS A 171 -41.18 0.91 5.60
N ALA A 172 -41.43 -0.40 5.60
CA ALA A 172 -42.42 -1.07 6.44
C ALA A 172 -41.93 -1.20 7.90
N ALA A 173 -40.62 -1.35 8.09
CA ALA A 173 -39.94 -1.30 9.38
C ALA A 173 -39.37 0.10 9.64
N LYS A 174 -40.03 1.18 9.19
CA LYS A 174 -39.87 2.46 9.89
C LYS A 174 -40.19 2.13 11.35
N PRO A 175 -39.20 2.10 12.26
CA PRO A 175 -39.52 1.88 13.65
C PRO A 175 -40.46 3.05 13.99
N ASP A 176 -41.58 2.75 14.63
CA ASP A 176 -42.23 3.77 15.43
C ASP A 176 -41.23 4.12 16.54
N LEU A 177 -40.25 4.96 16.19
CA LEU A 177 -39.40 5.64 17.13
C LEU A 177 -40.40 6.51 17.86
N GLY A 178 -40.93 5.98 18.96
CA GLY A 178 -41.87 6.68 19.82
C GLY A 178 -41.35 8.07 20.22
N PRO A 179 -42.06 8.77 21.13
CA PRO A 179 -41.74 10.16 21.45
C PRO A 179 -40.23 10.36 21.66
N ALA A 180 -39.67 11.39 21.02
CA ALA A 180 -38.24 11.64 20.97
C ALA A 180 -37.61 11.44 22.36
N PRO A 181 -36.46 10.72 22.47
CA PRO A 181 -35.88 10.35 23.76
C PRO A 181 -35.78 11.57 24.68
N THR A 182 -36.39 11.46 25.87
CA THR A 182 -36.42 12.57 26.84
C THR A 182 -35.00 12.95 27.26
N GLU A 183 -34.80 14.22 27.63
CA GLU A 183 -33.47 14.74 27.99
C GLU A 183 -32.79 13.92 29.10
N ALA A 184 -33.57 13.45 30.08
CA ALA A 184 -33.08 12.58 31.14
C ALA A 184 -32.55 11.24 30.62
N GLU A 185 -33.16 10.69 29.57
CA GLU A 185 -32.73 9.45 28.95
C GLU A 185 -31.48 9.64 28.08
N LEU A 186 -31.40 10.77 27.37
CA LEU A 186 -30.18 11.16 26.64
C LEU A 186 -29.00 11.32 27.58
N ARG A 187 -29.19 11.95 28.75
CA ARG A 187 -28.15 12.08 29.79
C ARG A 187 -27.69 10.71 30.30
N ARG A 188 -28.62 9.79 30.60
CA ARG A 188 -28.29 8.41 31.01
C ARG A 188 -27.48 7.66 29.94
N ARG A 189 -27.84 7.79 28.66
CA ARG A 189 -27.10 7.15 27.54
C ARG A 189 -25.71 7.75 27.37
N LEU A 190 -25.57 9.06 27.56
CA LEU A 190 -24.28 9.75 27.55
C LEU A 190 -23.38 9.27 28.69
N ASP A 191 -23.92 9.11 29.90
CA ASP A 191 -23.17 8.59 31.05
C ASP A 191 -22.72 7.14 30.83
N GLN A 192 -23.59 6.29 30.27
CA GLN A 192 -23.23 4.91 29.90
C GLN A 192 -22.10 4.88 28.87
N ARG A 193 -22.16 5.71 27.83
CA ARG A 193 -21.08 5.80 26.82
C ARG A 193 -19.77 6.28 27.43
N ARG A 194 -19.81 7.28 28.31
CA ARG A 194 -18.60 7.78 28.99
C ARG A 194 -17.95 6.68 29.81
N ARG A 195 -18.72 5.92 30.59
CA ARG A 195 -18.20 4.78 31.35
C ARG A 195 -17.60 3.70 30.45
N HIS A 196 -18.26 3.40 29.34
CA HIS A 196 -17.75 2.44 28.37
C HIS A 196 -16.43 2.89 27.73
N LEU A 197 -16.34 4.16 27.33
CA LEU A 197 -15.10 4.74 26.78
C LEU A 197 -13.97 4.78 27.82
N THR A 198 -14.29 5.03 29.10
CA THR A 198 -13.30 4.92 30.18
C THR A 198 -12.78 3.49 30.31
N GLY A 199 -13.66 2.48 30.27
CA GLY A 199 -13.24 1.07 30.29
C GLY A 199 -12.32 0.70 29.12
N VAL A 200 -12.69 1.10 27.90
CA VAL A 200 -11.86 0.89 26.70
C VAL A 200 -10.51 1.59 26.82
N ARG A 201 -10.47 2.81 27.38
CA ARG A 201 -9.22 3.52 27.64
C ARG A 201 -8.34 2.80 28.65
N ASP A 202 -8.93 2.29 29.73
CA ASP A 202 -8.20 1.62 30.80
C ASP A 202 -7.64 0.27 30.31
N GLU A 203 -8.41 -0.48 29.51
CA GLU A 203 -7.99 -1.70 28.82
C GLU A 203 -6.85 -1.42 27.82
N LEU A 204 -6.97 -0.37 26.99
CA LEU A 204 -5.89 0.07 26.11
C LEU A 204 -4.64 0.50 26.90
N GLY A 205 -4.81 1.11 28.07
CA GLY A 205 -3.70 1.50 28.95
C GLY A 205 -2.96 0.30 29.53
N GLU A 206 -3.68 -0.78 29.83
CA GLU A 206 -3.12 -2.04 30.31
C GLU A 206 -2.41 -2.82 29.17
N GLU A 207 -3.01 -2.86 27.97
CA GLU A 207 -2.41 -3.50 26.80
C GLU A 207 -1.19 -2.74 26.24
N LEU A 208 -1.16 -1.41 26.41
CA LEU A 208 -0.06 -0.53 26.00
C LEU A 208 1.00 -0.31 27.08
N ASP A 209 1.06 -1.13 28.14
CA ASP A 209 2.21 -1.11 29.06
C ASP A 209 3.45 -1.75 28.38
N VAL A 210 3.98 -0.99 27.42
CA VAL A 210 5.18 -1.27 26.64
C VAL A 210 6.38 -1.47 27.58
N LYS A 211 6.34 -0.93 28.80
CA LYS A 211 7.42 -1.06 29.78
C LYS A 211 7.52 -2.48 30.34
N THR A 212 6.38 -3.09 30.67
CA THR A 212 6.33 -4.49 31.14
C THR A 212 6.63 -5.46 30.00
N GLN A 213 6.09 -5.22 28.80
CA GLN A 213 6.42 -6.05 27.63
C GLN A 213 7.90 -5.91 27.21
N ALA A 214 8.48 -4.71 27.27
CA ALA A 214 9.89 -4.49 26.99
C ALA A 214 10.80 -5.13 28.05
N GLN A 215 10.42 -5.11 29.33
CA GLN A 215 11.18 -5.79 30.39
C GLN A 215 11.18 -7.31 30.19
N VAL A 216 10.03 -7.91 29.84
CA VAL A 216 9.95 -9.35 29.53
C VAL A 216 10.80 -9.70 28.30
N LEU A 217 10.78 -8.86 27.27
CA LEU A 217 11.61 -9.05 26.07
C LEU A 217 13.10 -8.88 26.38
N LEU A 218 13.48 -7.89 27.18
CA LEU A 218 14.86 -7.65 27.60
C LEU A 218 15.39 -8.80 28.47
N ASP A 219 14.59 -9.32 29.41
CA ASP A 219 14.96 -10.45 30.25
C ASP A 219 15.10 -11.75 29.44
N ALA A 220 14.19 -11.99 28.49
CA ALA A 220 14.30 -13.11 27.56
C ALA A 220 15.55 -13.00 26.69
N THR A 221 15.86 -11.79 26.21
CA THR A 221 17.06 -11.52 25.41
C THR A 221 18.34 -11.67 26.23
N GLN A 222 18.35 -11.25 27.49
CA GLN A 222 19.49 -11.35 28.39
C GLN A 222 19.77 -12.79 28.81
N LYS A 223 18.73 -13.60 29.04
CA LYS A 223 18.85 -15.05 29.29
C LYS A 223 19.46 -15.76 28.07
N GLN A 224 18.95 -15.47 26.86
CA GLN A 224 19.49 -16.03 25.62
C GLN A 224 20.94 -15.62 25.35
N LEU A 225 21.29 -14.37 25.69
CA LEU A 225 22.67 -13.86 25.62
C LEU A 225 23.60 -14.57 26.61
N LYS A 226 23.15 -14.86 27.83
CA LYS A 226 23.95 -15.60 28.83
C LYS A 226 24.17 -17.06 28.39
N THR A 227 23.12 -17.76 27.97
CA THR A 227 23.24 -19.12 27.43
C THR A 227 24.07 -19.15 26.15
N GLY A 228 23.98 -18.10 25.32
CA GLY A 228 24.81 -17.92 24.13
C GLY A 228 26.28 -17.68 24.47
N LYS A 229 26.57 -16.92 25.54
CA LYS A 229 27.92 -16.64 26.02
C LYS A 229 28.59 -17.86 26.66
N GLU A 230 27.83 -18.69 27.36
CA GLU A 230 28.29 -19.97 27.92
C GLU A 230 28.55 -21.00 26.82
N ARG A 231 27.62 -21.14 25.85
CA ARG A 231 27.85 -21.99 24.67
C ARG A 231 29.00 -21.50 23.80
N ALA A 232 29.11 -20.20 23.56
CA ALA A 232 30.22 -19.62 22.82
C ALA A 232 31.54 -19.79 23.58
N GLY A 233 31.54 -19.71 24.91
CA GLY A 233 32.69 -20.00 25.76
C GLY A 233 33.12 -21.46 25.67
N GLN A 234 32.19 -22.41 25.74
CA GLN A 234 32.47 -23.85 25.61
C GLN A 234 32.90 -24.25 24.19
N GLN A 235 32.29 -23.67 23.16
CA GLN A 235 32.71 -23.84 21.77
C GLN A 235 34.08 -23.20 21.53
N PHE A 236 34.36 -22.04 22.12
CA PHE A 236 35.66 -21.41 22.02
C PHE A 236 36.74 -22.20 22.77
N GLU A 237 36.48 -22.71 23.98
CA GLU A 237 37.41 -23.55 24.71
C GLU A 237 37.70 -24.88 24.01
N SER A 238 36.69 -25.50 23.39
CA SER A 238 36.89 -26.73 22.61
C SER A 238 37.66 -26.47 21.32
N LEU A 239 37.43 -25.32 20.67
CA LEU A 239 38.22 -24.87 19.53
C LEU A 239 39.66 -24.52 19.91
N THR A 240 39.90 -23.85 21.03
CA THR A 240 41.25 -23.53 21.49
C THR A 240 42.00 -24.75 21.99
N ARG A 241 41.34 -25.69 22.69
CA ARG A 241 41.94 -26.99 23.05
C ARG A 241 42.24 -27.85 21.82
N SER A 242 41.36 -27.85 20.81
CA SER A 242 41.63 -28.55 19.55
C SER A 242 42.79 -27.91 18.79
N ALA A 243 42.86 -26.58 18.77
CA ALA A 243 43.97 -25.85 18.17
C ALA A 243 45.28 -26.08 18.94
N SER A 244 45.28 -26.08 20.28
CA SER A 244 46.48 -26.35 21.08
C SER A 244 46.96 -27.79 20.93
N ASN A 245 46.04 -28.76 20.87
CA ASN A 245 46.38 -30.17 20.62
C ASN A 245 46.94 -30.37 19.22
N PHE A 246 46.41 -29.66 18.22
CA PHE A 246 46.95 -29.65 16.86
C PHE A 246 48.35 -29.03 16.81
N LEU A 247 48.58 -27.93 17.52
CA LEU A 247 49.88 -27.26 17.61
C LEU A 247 50.92 -28.11 18.36
N ASN A 248 50.55 -28.75 19.46
CA ASN A 248 51.44 -29.67 20.19
C ASN A 248 51.79 -30.91 19.35
N ARG A 249 50.82 -31.45 18.60
CA ARG A 249 51.05 -32.56 17.67
C ARG A 249 51.87 -32.16 16.44
N ALA A 250 51.84 -30.90 16.04
CA ALA A 250 52.73 -30.36 15.01
C ALA A 250 54.16 -30.11 15.52
N ASN A 251 54.33 -29.94 16.84
CA ASN A 251 55.63 -29.77 17.49
C ASN A 251 56.31 -31.13 17.80
N GLU A 252 55.52 -32.17 18.08
CA GLU A 252 55.97 -33.56 18.22
C GLU A 252 56.09 -34.27 16.85
N GLY A 253 57.09 -33.87 16.07
CA GLY A 253 57.94 -34.82 15.35
C GLY A 253 57.37 -35.78 14.27
N GLN A 254 56.20 -35.58 13.66
CA GLN A 254 55.86 -36.38 12.45
C GLN A 254 54.87 -35.71 11.48
N SER A 255 55.43 -35.18 10.37
CA SER A 255 54.87 -35.04 9.00
C SER A 255 54.96 -33.64 8.34
N GLY A 256 55.95 -33.48 7.45
CA GLY A 256 55.86 -32.82 6.14
C GLY A 256 55.24 -31.42 5.99
N VAL A 257 55.97 -30.37 6.38
CA VAL A 257 56.24 -29.05 5.71
C VAL A 257 55.11 -28.23 5.02
N ARG A 258 53.83 -28.64 4.88
CA ARG A 258 52.82 -27.82 4.13
C ARG A 258 51.75 -27.10 4.96
N TRP A 259 51.70 -27.30 6.28
CA TRP A 259 50.62 -26.75 7.13
C TRP A 259 51.00 -25.53 7.97
N LYS A 260 52.26 -25.05 7.87
CA LYS A 260 52.76 -23.86 8.57
C LYS A 260 51.93 -22.58 8.35
N PRO A 261 51.45 -22.23 7.13
CA PRO A 261 50.63 -21.02 6.96
C PRO A 261 49.23 -21.15 7.56
N LEU A 262 48.68 -22.36 7.65
CA LEU A 262 47.37 -22.60 8.25
C LEU A 262 47.41 -22.55 9.78
N ALA A 263 48.51 -23.02 10.39
CA ALA A 263 48.76 -22.85 11.82
C ALA A 263 48.95 -21.36 12.19
N ALA A 264 49.65 -20.59 11.36
CA ALA A 264 49.80 -19.14 11.54
C ALA A 264 48.45 -18.40 11.41
N LEU A 265 47.57 -18.83 10.51
CA LEU A 265 46.24 -18.27 10.34
C LEU A 265 45.33 -18.59 11.54
N ALA A 266 45.40 -19.81 12.08
CA ALA A 266 44.69 -20.19 13.31
C ALA A 266 45.17 -19.38 14.54
N ALA A 267 46.49 -19.14 14.65
CA ALA A 267 47.05 -18.28 15.69
C ALA A 267 46.61 -16.81 15.53
N SER A 268 46.56 -16.31 14.30
CA SER A 268 46.07 -14.95 13.99
C SER A 268 44.57 -14.78 14.30
N ALA A 269 43.75 -15.78 14.00
CA ALA A 269 42.33 -15.77 14.33
C ALA A 269 42.09 -15.76 15.85
N ALA A 270 42.90 -16.48 16.63
CA ALA A 270 42.83 -16.46 18.09
C ALA A 270 43.17 -15.07 18.67
N VAL A 271 44.18 -14.39 18.12
CA VAL A 271 44.56 -13.03 18.50
C VAL A 271 43.47 -12.02 18.15
N LEU A 272 42.85 -12.14 16.98
CA LEU A 272 41.75 -11.27 16.55
C LEU A 272 40.54 -11.35 17.50
N VAL A 273 40.22 -12.56 17.97
CA VAL A 273 39.12 -12.77 18.92
C VAL A 273 39.44 -12.19 20.31
N VAL A 274 40.70 -12.26 20.76
CA VAL A 274 41.14 -11.63 22.02
C VAL A 274 41.08 -10.10 21.92
N LEU A 275 41.50 -9.52 20.79
CA LEU A 275 41.42 -8.08 20.52
C LEU A 275 39.97 -7.58 20.45
N LEU A 276 39.09 -8.31 19.75
CA LEU A 276 37.66 -8.00 19.69
C LEU A 276 36.99 -8.05 21.07
N ARG A 277 37.39 -9.00 21.93
CA ARG A 277 36.89 -9.07 23.32
C ARG A 277 37.34 -7.89 24.18
N ARG A 278 38.53 -7.35 23.94
CA ARG A 278 39.06 -6.19 24.65
C ARG A 278 38.38 -4.89 24.21
N LEU A 279 38.02 -4.79 22.93
CA LEU A 279 37.28 -3.65 22.35
C LEU A 279 35.82 -3.58 22.83
N LEU A 280 35.17 -4.73 23.06
CA LEU A 280 33.77 -4.80 23.50
C LEU A 280 33.58 -4.67 25.03
N LYS A 281 34.67 -4.57 25.79
CA LYS A 281 34.67 -4.44 27.26
C LYS A 281 35.20 -3.10 27.77
N GLY A 282 35.64 -2.21 26.88
CA GLY A 282 35.97 -0.81 27.20
C GLY A 282 34.89 0.07 26.63
#